data_AF-A0A2V5ZVL3-F1
#
_entry.id   AF-A0A2V5ZVL3-F1
#
_cell.length_a   1.000
_cell.length_b   1.000
_cell.length_c   1.000
_cell.angle_alpha   90.00
_cell.angle_beta   90.00
_cell.angle_gamma   90.00
#
_symmetry.space_group_name_H-M   'P 1'
#
loop_
_entity.id
_entity.type
_entity.pdbx_description
1 polymer ?
#
loop_
_entity_poly.entity_id
_entity_poly.type
_entity_poly.pdbx_seq_one_letter_code
_entity_poly.pdbx_strand_id
1 'polypeptide(L)' 'MQQAAQAEAKGGTIVRWEKEGANYEAVIDKNGKQTGIEMDANGKVVSKHDEAKEHKQKGTY' A
#
# COMPACT_ATOMS: atom_id res chain seq x y z
N MET A 1 -0.64 2.78 -12.26
CA MET A 1 -0.61 2.20 -10.91
C MET A 1 0.81 1.81 -10.46
N GLN A 2 1.49 0.88 -11.14
CA GLN A 2 2.83 0.43 -10.75
C GLN A 2 3.86 1.56 -10.63
N GLN A 3 3.81 2.59 -11.49
CA GLN A 3 4.73 3.73 -11.42
C GLN A 3 4.58 4.57 -10.14
N ALA A 4 3.35 4.74 -9.63
CA ALA A 4 3.11 5.52 -8.42
C ALA A 4 3.59 4.77 -7.18
N ALA A 5 3.27 3.47 -7.08
CA ALA A 5 3.82 2.60 -6.04
C ALA A 5 5.35 2.51 -6.12
N GLN A 6 5.95 2.45 -7.31
CA GLN A 6 7.41 2.46 -7.46
C GLN A 6 8.03 3.80 -7.03
N ALA A 7 7.34 4.92 -7.25
CA ALA A 7 7.78 6.23 -6.79
C ALA A 7 7.72 6.35 -5.26
N GLU A 8 6.66 5.84 -4.64
CA GLU A 8 6.53 5.75 -3.17
C GLU A 8 7.50 4.71 -2.58
N ALA A 9 7.76 3.63 -3.33
CA ALA A 9 8.74 2.59 -2.98
C ALA A 9 10.18 3.05 -3.21
N LYS A 10 10.46 4.35 -3.37
CA LYS A 10 11.84 4.85 -3.38
C LYS A 10 12.51 4.56 -2.04
N GLY A 11 13.32 3.50 -2.06
CA GLY A 11 13.99 2.91 -0.90
C GLY A 11 13.23 1.78 -0.22
N GLY A 12 12.20 1.20 -0.83
CA GLY A 12 11.50 -0.01 -0.42
C GLY A 12 11.17 -0.90 -1.62
N THR A 13 10.62 -2.07 -1.38
CA THR A 13 10.24 -3.05 -2.40
C THR A 13 8.75 -3.29 -2.31
N ILE A 14 8.04 -3.23 -3.43
CA ILE A 14 6.63 -3.63 -3.46
C ILE A 14 6.58 -5.15 -3.29
N VAL A 15 6.05 -5.61 -2.15
CA VAL A 15 6.00 -7.03 -1.79
C VAL A 15 4.63 -7.64 -2.09
N ARG A 16 3.58 -6.82 -2.18
CA ARG A 16 2.22 -7.30 -2.39
C ARG A 16 1.35 -6.22 -3.04
N TRP A 17 0.35 -6.68 -3.80
CA TRP A 17 -0.71 -5.85 -4.34
C TRP A 17 -2.04 -6.42 -3.89
N GLU A 18 -2.85 -5.61 -3.22
CA GLU A 18 -4.20 -5.97 -2.80
C GLU A 18 -5.21 -5.18 -3.64
N LYS A 19 -6.36 -5.80 -3.92
CA LYS A 19 -7.45 -5.13 -4.64
C LYS A 19 -8.60 -4.93 -3.66
N GLU A 20 -8.78 -3.69 -3.21
CA GLU A 20 -9.84 -3.32 -2.28
C GLU A 20 -10.97 -2.63 -3.06
N GLY A 21 -12.00 -3.41 -3.43
CA GLY A 21 -13.14 -2.91 -4.21
C GLY A 21 -12.76 -2.40 -5.60
N ALA A 22 -12.91 -1.08 -5.80
CA ALA A 22 -12.53 -0.37 -7.03
C ALA A 22 -11.09 0.17 -7.01
N ASN A 23 -10.47 0.19 -5.83
CA ASN A 23 -9.12 0.68 -5.60
C ASN A 23 -8.14 -0.49 -5.47
N TYR A 24 -6.86 -0.15 -5.44
CA TYR A 24 -5.76 -1.08 -5.34
C TYR A 24 -4.75 -0.57 -4.32
N GLU A 25 -4.28 -1.44 -3.46
CA GLU A 25 -3.29 -1.13 -2.46
C GLU A 25 -1.96 -1.80 -2.80
N ALA A 26 -0.87 -1.03 -2.88
CA ALA A 26 0.49 -1.58 -2.95
C ALA A 26 1.11 -1.62 -1.57
N VAL A 27 1.54 -2.79 -1.15
CA VAL A 27 2.30 -2.99 0.07
C VAL A 27 3.79 -2.84 -0.26
N ILE A 28 4.41 -1.82 0.32
CA ILE A 28 5.83 -1.54 0.17
C ILE A 28 6.54 -1.97 1.45
N ASP A 29 7.41 -2.97 1.37
CA ASP A 29 8.33 -3.28 2.45
C ASP A 29 9.59 -2.41 2.34
N LYS A 30 9.86 -1.65 3.39
CA LYS A 30 11.07 -0.88 3.55
C LYS A 30 11.77 -1.32 4.83
N ASN A 31 12.73 -2.22 4.67
CA ASN A 31 13.57 -2.71 5.77
C ASN A 31 12.73 -3.35 6.90
N GLY A 32 11.72 -4.15 6.54
CA GLY A 32 10.80 -4.80 7.48
C GLY A 32 9.64 -3.94 7.97
N LYS A 33 9.52 -2.69 7.49
CA LYS A 33 8.34 -1.84 7.71
C LYS A 33 7.49 -1.85 6.44
N GLN A 34 6.26 -2.36 6.56
CA GLN A 34 5.31 -2.40 5.45
C GLN A 34 4.40 -1.18 5.48
N THR A 35 4.30 -0.51 4.33
CA THR A 35 3.44 0.65 4.11
C THR A 35 2.47 0.34 2.97
N GLY A 36 1.18 0.40 3.24
CA GLY A 36 0.12 0.28 2.23
C GLY A 36 -0.09 1.61 1.53
N ILE A 37 0.02 1.62 0.20
CA ILE A 37 -0.27 2.77 -0.66
C ILE A 37 -1.55 2.48 -1.41
N GLU A 38 -2.64 3.15 -1.04
CA GLU A 38 -3.92 3.03 -1.73
C GLU A 38 -3.91 3.90 -2.99
N MET A 39 -4.28 3.29 -4.11
CA MET A 39 -4.37 3.90 -5.43
C MET A 39 -5.73 3.66 -6.04
N ASP A 40 -6.27 4.69 -6.67
CA ASP A 40 -7.45 4.58 -7.53
C ASP A 40 -7.15 3.71 -8.77
N ALA A 41 -8.18 3.27 -9.49
CA ALA A 41 -8.06 2.52 -10.75
C ALA A 41 -7.16 3.20 -11.80
N ASN A 42 -7.05 4.53 -11.77
CA ASN A 42 -6.14 5.30 -12.63
C ASN A 42 -4.66 5.21 -12.18
N GLY A 43 -4.39 4.61 -11.02
CA GLY A 43 -3.08 4.53 -10.40
C GLY A 43 -2.62 5.80 -9.73
N LYS A 44 -3.55 6.68 -9.39
CA LYS A 44 -3.29 7.87 -8.57
C LYS A 44 -3.34 7.48 -7.11
N VAL A 45 -2.29 7.79 -6.35
CA VAL A 45 -2.28 7.60 -4.89
C VAL A 45 -3.40 8.44 -4.29
N VAL A 46 -4.27 7.79 -3.55
CA VAL A 46 -5.37 8.41 -2.80
C VAL A 46 -5.04 8.46 -1.31
N SER A 47 -4.32 7.45 -0.80
CA SER A 47 -3.92 7.39 0.61
C SER A 47 -2.66 6.56 0.82
N LYS A 48 -2.01 6.74 1.98
CA LYS A 48 -0.87 5.93 2.43
C LYS A 48 -0.93 5.72 3.93
N HIS A 49 -0.71 4.49 4.38
CA HIS A 49 -0.74 4.13 5.79
C HIS A 49 0.27 3.04 6.12
N ASP A 50 0.76 3.03 7.37
CA ASP A 50 1.61 1.94 7.86
C ASP A 50 0.75 0.70 8.12
N GLU A 51 0.85 -0.29 7.25
CA GLU A 51 0.07 -1.52 7.31
C GLU A 51 0.30 -2.30 8.62
N ALA A 52 1.54 -2.23 9.14
CA ALA A 52 1.90 -2.83 10.42
C ALA A 52 1.08 -2.29 11.61
N LYS A 53 0.47 -1.10 11.47
CA LYS A 53 -0.36 -0.46 12.49
C LYS A 53 -1.86 -0.70 12.25
N GLU A 54 -2.31 -0.71 10.99
CA GLU A 54 -3.72 -0.91 10.63
C GLU A 54 -4.18 -2.37 10.69
N HIS A 55 -3.30 -3.35 10.43
CA HIS A 55 -3.68 -4.77 10.53
C HIS A 55 -4.06 -5.19 11.97
N LYS A 56 -3.67 -4.40 12.98
CA LYS A 56 -4.15 -4.55 14.37
C LYS A 56 -5.51 -3.90 14.64
N GLN A 57 -5.95 -2.95 13.81
CA GLN A 57 -7.21 -2.22 13.98
C GLN A 57 -8.35 -2.78 13.13
N LYS A 58 -8.08 -3.24 11.90
CA LYS A 58 -9.11 -3.88 11.05
C LYS A 58 -9.45 -5.33 11.47
N GLY A 59 -8.77 -5.89 12.48
CA GLY A 59 -9.00 -7.25 12.99
C GLY A 59 -10.00 -7.38 14.14
N THR A 60 -10.69 -6.30 14.54
CA THR A 60 -11.69 -6.35 15.62
C THR A 60 -13.09 -6.10 15.06
N TYR A 61 -13.76 -7.17 14.63
CA TYR A 61 -15.22 -7.25 14.66
C TYR A 61 -15.63 -8.63 15.17
#